data_AF-A0A917K9H3-F1
#
_entry.id   AF-A0A917K9H3-F1
#
_cell.length_a   1.000
_cell.length_b   1.000
_cell.length_c   1.000
_cell.angle_alpha   90.00
_cell.angle_beta   90.00
_cell.angle_gamma   90.00
#
_symmetry.space_group_name_H-M   'P 1'
#
loop_
_entity.id
_entity.type
_entity.pdbx_description
1 polymer ?
#
loop_
_entity_poly.entity_id
_entity_poly.type
_entity_poly.pdbx_seq_one_letter_code
_entity_poly.pdbx_strand_id
1 'polypeptide(L)'
;MAGRRFRRRAVHPLHPWRLALGGGMAAATLALMIHVLYPFQNVNPFYHEATIGEPVIDDWKYGGEDEEGYLRFYNDKAGETVVEPPSAHTFDADGRFVVIEGHTAGTLTFAEPYGAIPLPYLLSTLAALALGVGLLARRRQRLQKRRFGARGWPIQPPRRVRFRSAPGPQPHVPAGSSPSLTLASGTASARLRFPFRRPKRFRPHRGGVWRPRRR
;
A
#
# COMPACT_ATOMS: atom_id res chain seq x y z
N MET A 1 32.89 -30.01 40.56
CA MET A 1 31.87 -28.92 40.50
C MET A 1 31.58 -28.59 39.03
N ALA A 2 30.43 -29.01 38.51
CA ALA A 2 30.08 -28.82 37.11
C ALA A 2 29.20 -27.56 36.94
N GLY A 3 29.73 -26.54 36.27
CA GLY A 3 29.03 -25.28 36.02
C GLY A 3 27.81 -25.45 35.12
N ARG A 4 26.61 -25.22 35.65
CA ARG A 4 25.36 -25.13 34.89
C ARG A 4 25.41 -23.90 33.98
N ARG A 5 25.67 -24.12 32.69
CA ARG A 5 25.57 -23.07 31.66
C ARG A 5 24.10 -22.67 31.50
N PHE A 6 23.77 -21.43 31.84
CA PHE A 6 22.46 -20.82 31.64
C PHE A 6 22.12 -20.82 30.14
N ARG A 7 21.23 -21.72 29.70
CA ARG A 7 20.67 -21.67 28.35
C ARG A 7 19.65 -20.54 28.29
N ARG A 8 19.99 -19.42 27.64
CA ARG A 8 19.03 -18.37 27.30
C ARG A 8 17.89 -19.02 26.51
N ARG A 9 16.68 -19.05 27.08
CA ARG A 9 15.46 -19.43 26.35
C ARG A 9 15.34 -18.49 25.16
N ALA A 10 15.31 -19.06 23.95
CA ALA A 10 15.04 -18.31 22.74
C ALA A 10 13.62 -17.74 22.83
N VAL A 11 13.52 -16.44 23.12
CA VAL A 11 12.24 -15.74 23.08
C VAL A 11 11.87 -15.65 21.60
N HIS A 12 10.79 -16.32 21.20
CA HIS A 12 10.31 -16.26 19.81
C HIS A 12 10.01 -14.80 19.47
N PRO A 13 10.71 -14.17 18.51
CA PRO A 13 10.43 -12.79 18.15
C PRO A 13 8.99 -12.75 17.64
N LEU A 14 8.16 -11.91 18.27
CA LEU A 14 6.79 -11.68 17.83
C LEU A 14 6.81 -11.35 16.35
N HIS A 15 6.14 -12.20 15.56
CA HIS A 15 6.21 -12.11 14.12
C HIS A 15 5.61 -10.77 13.69
N PRO A 16 6.34 -9.91 12.96
CA PRO A 16 5.96 -8.51 12.73
C PRO A 16 4.56 -8.30 12.11
N TRP A 17 3.96 -9.31 11.47
CA TRP A 17 2.58 -9.21 10.97
C TRP A 17 1.55 -9.14 12.10
N ARG A 18 1.79 -9.80 13.24
CA ARG A 18 0.89 -9.77 14.40
C ARG A 18 0.87 -8.39 15.05
N LEU A 19 2.03 -7.73 15.09
CA LEU A 19 2.14 -6.35 15.58
C LEU A 19 1.42 -5.37 14.64
N ALA A 20 1.59 -5.52 13.32
CA ALA A 20 0.89 -4.68 12.35
C ALA A 20 -0.64 -4.86 12.41
N LEU A 21 -1.11 -6.11 12.54
CA LEU A 21 -2.55 -6.41 12.59
C LEU A 21 -3.16 -5.96 13.92
N GLY A 22 -2.46 -6.17 15.04
CA GLY A 22 -2.87 -5.68 16.35
C GLY A 22 -2.88 -4.15 16.42
N GLY A 23 -1.86 -3.49 15.87
CA GLY A 23 -1.80 -2.02 15.80
C GLY A 23 -2.90 -1.44 14.92
N GLY A 24 -3.18 -2.05 13.77
CA GLY A 24 -4.29 -1.64 12.89
C GLY A 24 -5.65 -1.80 13.54
N MET A 25 -5.92 -2.91 14.22
CA MET A 25 -7.14 -3.09 15.01
C MET A 25 -7.24 -2.06 16.14
N ALA A 26 -6.17 -1.83 16.90
CA ALA A 26 -6.17 -0.84 17.97
C ALA A 26 -6.48 0.57 17.47
N ALA A 27 -5.86 0.98 16.36
CA ALA A 27 -6.12 2.28 15.74
C ALA A 27 -7.56 2.42 15.22
N ALA A 28 -8.10 1.37 14.57
CA ALA A 28 -9.49 1.37 14.11
C ALA A 28 -10.48 1.43 15.28
N THR A 29 -10.19 0.71 16.37
CA THR A 29 -11.03 0.71 17.58
C THR A 29 -11.01 2.09 18.25
N LEU A 30 -9.83 2.73 18.33
CA LEU A 30 -9.69 4.07 18.89
C LEU A 30 -10.44 5.12 18.06
N ALA A 31 -10.35 5.06 16.73
CA ALA A 31 -11.09 5.95 15.83
C ALA A 31 -12.61 5.81 16.02
N LEU A 32 -13.10 4.57 16.14
CA LEU A 32 -14.50 4.27 16.39
C LEU A 32 -14.95 4.78 17.77
N MET A 33 -14.11 4.62 18.80
CA MET A 33 -14.38 5.11 20.15
C MET A 33 -14.47 6.63 20.20
N ILE A 34 -13.58 7.35 19.51
CA ILE A 34 -13.61 8.82 19.40
C ILE A 34 -14.93 9.28 18.77
N HIS A 35 -15.40 8.58 17.74
CA HIS A 35 -16.67 8.89 17.07
C HIS A 35 -17.89 8.66 17.97
N VAL A 36 -17.87 7.62 18.81
CA VAL A 36 -18.96 7.29 19.75
C VAL A 36 -18.96 8.19 21.00
N LEU A 37 -17.79 8.65 21.47
CA LEU A 37 -17.63 9.46 22.67
C LEU A 37 -17.98 10.95 22.48
N TYR A 38 -17.99 11.44 21.24
CA TYR A 38 -18.34 12.82 20.91
C TYR A 38 -19.65 12.93 20.10
N PRO A 39 -20.79 12.37 20.55
CA PRO A 39 -22.04 12.45 19.79
C PRO A 39 -22.66 13.86 19.81
N PHE A 40 -22.28 14.70 20.79
CA PHE A 40 -22.87 16.03 21.02
C PHE A 40 -22.01 17.21 20.53
N GLN A 41 -20.84 16.92 19.92
CA GLN A 41 -20.09 17.90 19.13
C GLN A 41 -20.23 17.62 17.63
N ASN A 42 -21.34 16.99 17.23
CA ASN A 42 -21.80 17.02 15.84
C ASN A 42 -22.41 18.41 15.52
N VAL A 43 -21.74 19.48 15.96
CA VAL A 43 -21.75 20.74 15.23
C VAL A 43 -20.98 20.37 13.98
N ASN A 44 -21.70 19.95 12.94
CA ASN A 44 -21.09 19.75 11.64
C ASN A 44 -20.27 21.03 11.39
N PRO A 45 -18.93 20.97 11.29
CA PRO A 45 -18.13 22.19 11.13
C PRO A 45 -18.47 22.95 9.85
N PHE A 46 -19.26 22.33 8.97
CA PHE A 46 -19.78 22.88 7.73
C PHE A 46 -21.17 23.54 7.88
N TYR A 47 -21.79 23.52 9.07
CA TYR A 47 -22.99 24.30 9.31
C TYR A 47 -22.61 25.75 9.54
N HIS A 48 -23.19 26.60 8.70
CA HIS A 48 -23.07 28.03 8.76
C HIS A 48 -24.45 28.62 9.00
N GLU A 49 -24.48 29.65 9.82
CA GLU A 49 -25.66 30.47 10.03
C GLU A 49 -25.41 31.81 9.34
N ALA A 50 -26.33 32.21 8.47
CA ALA A 50 -26.35 33.52 7.85
C ALA A 50 -27.58 34.28 8.30
N THR A 51 -27.38 35.52 8.71
CA THR A 51 -28.43 36.49 8.99
C THR A 51 -28.77 37.31 7.73
N ILE A 52 -29.80 38.15 7.81
CA ILE A 52 -30.19 39.00 6.67
C ILE A 52 -29.03 39.91 6.25
N GLY A 53 -28.65 39.80 4.99
CA GLY A 53 -27.58 40.53 4.33
C GLY A 53 -26.20 39.92 4.46
N GLU A 54 -26.07 38.78 5.16
CA GLU A 54 -24.84 37.99 5.17
C GLU A 54 -24.74 37.08 3.94
N PRO A 55 -23.51 36.84 3.46
CA PRO A 55 -23.27 35.98 2.31
C PRO A 55 -23.56 34.51 2.65
N VAL A 56 -24.23 33.83 1.73
CA VAL A 56 -24.54 32.40 1.78
C VAL A 56 -23.65 31.65 0.79
N ILE A 57 -23.57 32.13 -0.46
CA ILE A 57 -22.71 31.58 -1.53
C ILE A 57 -21.99 32.72 -2.21
N ASP A 58 -20.67 32.84 -2.02
CA ASP A 58 -19.86 33.89 -2.62
C ASP A 58 -20.45 35.30 -2.41
N ASP A 59 -21.07 35.87 -3.45
CA ASP A 59 -21.68 37.21 -3.46
C ASP A 59 -23.20 37.21 -3.22
N TRP A 60 -23.82 36.02 -3.15
CA TRP A 60 -25.23 35.85 -2.84
C TRP A 60 -25.46 36.00 -1.35
N LYS A 61 -26.38 36.89 -0.98
CA LYS A 61 -26.74 37.20 0.39
C LYS A 61 -28.14 36.74 0.72
N TYR A 62 -28.37 36.38 1.97
CA TYR A 62 -29.69 36.02 2.46
C TYR A 62 -30.56 37.27 2.65
N GLY A 63 -31.74 37.29 2.05
CA GLY A 63 -32.70 38.40 2.08
C GLY A 63 -33.81 38.25 3.12
N GLY A 64 -33.80 37.18 3.91
CA GLY A 64 -34.90 36.85 4.83
C GLY A 64 -35.99 36.01 4.17
N GLU A 65 -37.00 35.72 4.97
CA GLU A 65 -38.25 35.10 4.56
C GLU A 65 -39.29 36.20 4.27
N ASP A 66 -40.10 36.04 3.23
CA ASP A 66 -41.21 36.96 2.97
C ASP A 66 -42.52 36.57 3.68
N GLU A 67 -43.56 37.37 3.48
CA GLU A 67 -44.86 37.17 4.15
C GLU A 67 -45.49 35.83 3.77
N GLU A 68 -45.19 35.31 2.59
CA GLU A 68 -45.65 34.02 2.08
C GLU A 68 -44.73 32.84 2.45
N GLY A 69 -43.61 33.09 3.11
CA GLY A 69 -42.67 32.08 3.58
C GLY A 69 -41.54 31.75 2.59
N TYR A 70 -41.41 32.50 1.50
CA TYR A 70 -40.36 32.27 0.51
C TYR A 70 -39.04 32.87 0.96
N LEU A 71 -37.97 32.12 0.69
CA LEU A 71 -36.61 32.52 1.00
C LEU A 71 -36.09 33.39 -0.14
N ARG A 72 -35.61 34.59 0.21
CA ARG A 72 -35.05 35.53 -0.77
C ARG A 72 -33.54 35.50 -0.71
N PHE A 73 -32.90 35.49 -1.88
CA PHE A 73 -31.47 35.60 -2.04
C PHE A 73 -31.18 36.70 -3.06
N TYR A 74 -30.21 37.56 -2.78
CA TYR A 74 -29.88 38.66 -3.66
C TYR A 74 -28.38 38.75 -3.88
N ASN A 75 -27.99 39.17 -5.08
CA ASN A 75 -26.60 39.40 -5.45
C ASN A 75 -26.42 40.89 -5.76
N ASP A 76 -25.81 41.62 -4.82
CA ASP A 76 -25.60 43.08 -4.95
C ASP A 76 -24.74 43.45 -6.17
N LYS A 77 -23.85 42.55 -6.63
CA LYS A 77 -22.95 42.82 -7.75
C LYS A 77 -23.63 42.60 -9.09
N ALA A 78 -24.45 41.54 -9.20
CA ALA A 78 -25.18 41.22 -10.43
C ALA A 78 -26.51 42.00 -10.52
N GLY A 79 -27.04 42.49 -9.39
CA GLY A 79 -28.37 43.09 -9.31
C GLY A 79 -29.50 42.06 -9.46
N GLU A 80 -29.22 40.79 -9.16
CA GLU A 80 -30.14 39.67 -9.32
C GLU A 80 -30.79 39.30 -7.99
N THR A 81 -32.00 38.74 -8.07
CA THR A 81 -32.73 38.23 -6.90
C THR A 81 -33.38 36.91 -7.26
N VAL A 82 -33.16 35.91 -6.43
CA VAL A 82 -33.74 34.57 -6.55
C VAL A 82 -34.63 34.32 -5.34
N VAL A 83 -35.79 33.72 -5.60
CA VAL A 83 -36.78 33.43 -4.58
C VAL A 83 -37.05 31.93 -4.59
N GLU A 84 -36.81 31.28 -3.45
CA GLU A 84 -36.97 29.85 -3.27
C GLU A 84 -38.22 29.56 -2.41
N PRO A 85 -38.97 28.50 -2.70
CA PRO A 85 -40.11 28.12 -1.87
C PRO A 85 -39.68 27.72 -0.46
N PRO A 86 -40.57 27.83 0.55
CA PRO A 86 -40.27 27.45 1.95
C PRO A 86 -39.83 25.99 2.10
N SER A 87 -40.25 25.13 1.17
CA SER A 87 -39.89 23.71 1.12
C SER A 87 -38.57 23.42 0.39
N ALA A 88 -37.85 24.46 -0.06
CA ALA A 88 -36.56 24.29 -0.71
C ALA A 88 -35.51 23.82 0.30
N HIS A 89 -34.87 22.71 0.00
CA HIS A 89 -33.77 22.17 0.79
C HIS A 89 -32.40 22.46 0.18
N THR A 90 -32.37 23.11 -0.98
CA THR A 90 -31.14 23.42 -1.72
C THR A 90 -31.30 24.75 -2.40
N PHE A 91 -30.25 25.57 -2.35
CA PHE A 91 -30.13 26.78 -3.14
C PHE A 91 -28.90 26.65 -4.04
N ASP A 92 -29.07 26.83 -5.34
CA ASP A 92 -28.02 26.73 -6.36
C ASP A 92 -27.88 28.08 -7.07
N ALA A 93 -26.67 28.62 -7.06
CA ALA A 93 -26.33 29.87 -7.72
C ALA A 93 -24.87 29.86 -8.21
N ASP A 94 -24.65 30.37 -9.42
CA ASP A 94 -23.33 30.43 -10.07
C ASP A 94 -22.58 29.09 -10.14
N GLY A 95 -23.32 27.97 -10.21
CA GLY A 95 -22.76 26.62 -10.28
C GLY A 95 -22.22 26.09 -8.93
N ARG A 96 -22.55 26.78 -7.83
CA ARG A 96 -22.35 26.30 -6.46
C ARG A 96 -23.71 26.18 -5.80
N PHE A 97 -23.87 25.15 -4.98
CA PHE A 97 -25.10 24.96 -4.24
C PHE A 97 -24.81 24.85 -2.75
N VAL A 98 -25.81 25.18 -1.93
CA VAL A 98 -25.85 24.91 -0.49
C VAL A 98 -27.06 24.08 -0.15
N VAL A 99 -26.95 23.27 0.89
CA VAL A 99 -28.07 22.52 1.45
C VAL A 99 -28.64 23.34 2.60
N ILE A 100 -29.91 23.69 2.52
CA ILE A 100 -30.64 24.41 3.55
C ILE A 100 -31.17 23.38 4.54
N GLU A 101 -30.71 23.48 5.78
CA GLU A 101 -31.10 22.57 6.87
C GLU A 101 -32.25 23.13 7.68
N GLY A 102 -32.26 24.45 7.87
CA GLY A 102 -33.31 25.15 8.58
C GLY A 102 -33.28 26.64 8.27
N HIS A 103 -34.42 27.29 8.41
CA HIS A 103 -34.56 28.72 8.22
C HIS A 103 -35.58 29.30 9.19
N THR A 104 -35.44 30.59 9.44
CA THR A 104 -36.40 31.44 10.14
C THR A 104 -36.46 32.77 9.41
N ALA A 105 -37.44 33.62 9.73
CA ALA A 105 -37.57 34.93 9.10
C ALA A 105 -36.30 35.81 9.08
N GLY A 106 -35.38 35.61 10.04
CA GLY A 106 -34.14 36.39 10.14
C GLY A 106 -32.85 35.61 9.95
N THR A 107 -32.90 34.28 9.96
CA THR A 107 -31.68 33.44 9.95
C THR A 107 -31.83 32.22 9.06
N LEU A 108 -30.74 31.86 8.40
CA LEU A 108 -30.63 30.70 7.52
C LEU A 108 -29.52 29.79 8.04
N THR A 109 -29.85 28.55 8.36
CA THR A 109 -28.87 27.50 8.65
C THR A 109 -28.66 26.67 7.40
N PHE A 110 -27.44 26.69 6.88
CA PHE A 110 -27.09 25.98 5.67
C PHE A 110 -25.78 25.22 5.82
N ALA A 111 -25.58 24.25 4.95
CA ALA A 111 -24.38 23.45 4.85
C ALA A 111 -23.82 23.52 3.44
N GLU A 112 -22.52 23.72 3.32
CA GLU A 112 -21.85 23.55 2.04
C GLU A 112 -21.78 22.04 1.71
N PRO A 113 -22.28 21.60 0.54
CA PRO A 113 -22.50 20.21 0.16
C PRO A 113 -21.20 19.55 -0.29
N TYR A 114 -20.16 19.62 0.54
CA TYR A 114 -18.82 19.09 0.30
C TYR A 114 -17.89 20.01 -0.52
N GLY A 115 -17.54 21.16 0.07
CA GLY A 115 -16.27 21.84 -0.23
C GLY A 115 -15.03 21.05 0.23
N ALA A 116 -15.16 19.98 1.02
CA ALA A 116 -14.01 19.28 1.58
C ALA A 116 -14.29 17.81 1.91
N ILE A 117 -14.01 16.87 0.99
CA ILE A 117 -13.24 15.71 1.49
C ILE A 117 -11.89 16.33 1.82
N PRO A 118 -11.49 16.48 3.09
CA PRO A 118 -10.26 17.20 3.39
C PRO A 118 -9.14 16.44 2.70
N LEU A 119 -8.53 17.08 1.68
CA LEU A 119 -7.41 16.54 0.92
C LEU A 119 -6.38 15.81 1.80
N PRO A 120 -6.01 16.31 3.01
CA PRO A 120 -5.14 15.56 3.90
C PRO A 120 -5.66 14.17 4.28
N TYR A 121 -6.97 13.99 4.54
CA TYR A 121 -7.52 12.67 4.81
C TYR A 121 -7.43 11.77 3.59
N LEU A 122 -7.84 12.23 2.41
CA LEU A 122 -7.78 11.43 1.17
C LEU A 122 -6.33 11.01 0.86
N LEU A 123 -5.39 11.94 0.98
CA LEU A 123 -3.95 11.70 0.81
C LEU A 123 -3.40 10.76 1.88
N SER A 124 -3.84 10.86 3.14
CA SER A 124 -3.42 9.98 4.22
C SER A 124 -3.88 8.53 4.00
N THR A 125 -5.12 8.33 3.53
CA THR A 125 -5.66 7.01 3.21
C THR A 125 -4.94 6.38 2.02
N LEU A 126 -4.66 7.19 0.98
CA LEU A 126 -3.83 6.79 -0.15
C LEU A 126 -2.41 6.43 0.26
N ALA A 127 -1.77 7.22 1.11
CA ALA A 127 -0.43 6.97 1.62
C ALA A 127 -0.38 5.70 2.48
N ALA A 128 -1.37 5.47 3.34
CA ALA A 128 -1.49 4.26 4.15
C ALA A 128 -1.67 3.01 3.26
N LEU A 129 -2.51 3.08 2.24
CA LEU A 129 -2.67 2.02 1.23
C LEU A 129 -1.37 1.76 0.48
N ALA A 130 -0.69 2.81 -0.01
CA ALA A 130 0.57 2.70 -0.72
C ALA A 130 1.67 2.07 0.16
N LEU A 131 1.75 2.45 1.43
CA LEU A 131 2.66 1.83 2.41
C LEU A 131 2.33 0.35 2.62
N GLY A 132 1.05 0.01 2.82
CA GLY A 132 0.60 -1.37 2.99
C GLY A 132 0.95 -2.26 1.80
N VAL A 133 0.62 -1.80 0.57
CA VAL A 133 0.95 -2.49 -0.68
C VAL A 133 2.46 -2.59 -0.88
N GLY A 134 3.20 -1.52 -0.62
CA GLY A 134 4.66 -1.47 -0.73
C GLY A 134 5.37 -2.46 0.21
N LEU A 135 4.91 -2.56 1.45
CA LEU A 135 5.42 -3.54 2.42
C LEU A 135 5.10 -4.98 1.98
N LEU A 136 3.90 -5.22 1.44
CA LEU A 136 3.49 -6.53 0.92
C LEU A 136 4.34 -6.94 -0.29
N ALA A 137 4.60 -6.01 -1.22
CA ALA A 137 5.43 -6.22 -2.40
C ALA A 137 6.89 -6.51 -2.03
N ARG A 138 7.50 -5.72 -1.14
CA ARG A 138 8.85 -5.96 -0.62
C ARG A 138 8.97 -7.34 0.04
N ARG A 139 7.94 -7.77 0.78
CA ARG A 139 7.91 -9.12 1.39
C ARG A 139 7.89 -10.21 0.32
N ARG A 140 7.04 -10.08 -0.71
CA ARG A 140 6.98 -11.05 -1.82
C ARG A 140 8.33 -11.15 -2.54
N GLN A 141 8.99 -10.03 -2.79
CA GLN A 141 10.33 -10.01 -3.40
C GLN A 141 11.38 -10.71 -2.53
N ARG A 142 11.40 -10.49 -1.20
CA ARG A 142 12.31 -11.19 -0.29
C ARG A 142 12.08 -12.70 -0.28
N LEU A 143 10.82 -13.14 -0.30
CA LEU A 143 10.48 -14.57 -0.35
C LEU A 143 10.85 -15.19 -1.70
N GLN A 144 10.66 -14.47 -2.81
CA GLN A 144 11.11 -14.92 -4.13
C GLN A 144 12.64 -15.05 -4.18
N LYS A 145 13.39 -14.06 -3.69
CA LYS A 145 14.86 -14.14 -3.59
C LYS A 145 15.32 -15.34 -2.77
N ARG A 146 14.62 -15.69 -1.68
CA ARG A 146 14.90 -16.91 -0.89
C ARG A 146 14.60 -18.19 -1.67
N ARG A 147 13.51 -18.24 -2.45
CA ARG A 147 13.17 -19.41 -3.29
C ARG A 147 14.18 -19.66 -4.41
N PHE A 148 14.77 -18.60 -4.97
CA PHE A 148 15.81 -18.73 -6.00
C PHE A 148 17.22 -18.92 -5.40
N GLY A 149 17.53 -18.31 -4.25
CA GLY A 149 18.82 -18.49 -3.56
C GLY A 149 18.99 -19.88 -2.93
N ALA A 150 17.90 -20.54 -2.49
CA ALA A 150 17.96 -21.88 -1.91
C ALA A 150 18.15 -23.02 -2.93
N ARG A 151 18.11 -22.73 -4.24
CA ARG A 151 18.43 -23.72 -5.30
C ARG A 151 19.90 -23.70 -5.75
N GLY A 152 20.71 -22.83 -5.17
CA GLY A 152 22.17 -22.88 -5.29
C GLY A 152 22.77 -23.67 -4.15
N TRP A 153 22.41 -24.95 -3.98
CA TRP A 153 23.36 -25.85 -3.31
C TRP A 153 24.60 -25.87 -4.21
N PRO A 154 25.80 -25.56 -3.70
CA PRO A 154 27.01 -25.86 -4.44
C PRO A 154 26.99 -27.38 -4.58
N ILE A 155 26.71 -27.86 -5.78
CA ILE A 155 27.12 -29.20 -6.18
C ILE A 155 28.63 -29.13 -5.98
N GLN A 156 29.12 -29.63 -4.84
CA GLN A 156 30.53 -29.84 -4.64
C GLN A 156 30.96 -30.64 -5.86
N PRO A 157 31.83 -30.08 -6.74
CA PRO A 157 32.30 -30.86 -7.86
C PRO A 157 32.90 -32.14 -7.25
N PRO A 158 32.57 -33.33 -7.78
CA PRO A 158 33.03 -34.57 -7.21
C PRO A 158 34.54 -34.46 -7.01
N ARG A 159 34.96 -34.60 -5.75
CA ARG A 159 36.35 -34.56 -5.32
C ARG A 159 37.13 -35.46 -6.25
N ARG A 160 37.87 -34.89 -7.20
CA ARG A 160 38.74 -35.64 -8.11
C ARG A 160 39.68 -36.43 -7.22
N VAL A 161 39.45 -37.73 -7.11
CA VAL A 161 40.39 -38.68 -6.55
C VAL A 161 41.61 -38.59 -7.47
N ARG A 162 42.63 -37.86 -7.04
CA ARG A 162 43.95 -37.95 -7.64
C ARG A 162 44.43 -39.37 -7.36
N PHE A 163 44.28 -40.24 -8.35
CA PHE A 163 45.06 -41.46 -8.40
C PHE A 163 46.52 -41.04 -8.34
N ARG A 164 47.15 -41.35 -7.21
CA ARG A 164 48.58 -41.22 -6.99
C ARG A 164 49.22 -42.32 -7.81
N SER A 165 49.60 -42.02 -9.06
CA SER A 165 50.46 -42.89 -9.85
C SER A 165 51.74 -43.11 -9.06
N ALA A 166 52.08 -44.38 -8.83
CA ALA A 166 53.35 -44.77 -8.22
C ALA A 166 54.54 -44.26 -9.05
N PRO A 167 55.69 -43.96 -8.43
CA PRO A 167 56.88 -43.52 -9.14
C PRO A 167 57.46 -44.70 -9.94
N GLY A 168 57.35 -44.63 -11.27
CA GLY A 168 58.09 -45.47 -12.19
C GLY A 168 59.54 -44.98 -12.34
N PRO A 169 60.49 -45.87 -12.65
CA PRO A 169 61.92 -45.56 -12.77
C PRO A 169 62.20 -44.61 -13.95
N GLN A 170 63.06 -43.62 -13.71
CA GLN A 170 63.46 -42.63 -14.70
C GLN A 170 64.48 -43.21 -15.70
N PRO A 171 64.27 -43.03 -17.02
CA PRO A 171 65.32 -43.13 -18.00
C PRO A 171 66.11 -41.82 -18.07
N HIS A 172 67.41 -42.00 -17.93
CA HIS A 172 68.51 -41.07 -18.14
C HIS A 172 68.53 -40.61 -19.60
N VAL A 173 68.44 -39.30 -19.83
CA VAL A 173 68.65 -38.66 -21.14
C VAL A 173 69.75 -37.61 -20.98
N PRO A 174 70.83 -37.67 -21.77
CA PRO A 174 71.96 -36.77 -21.66
C PRO A 174 71.65 -35.35 -22.17
N ALA A 175 72.39 -34.41 -21.57
CA ALA A 175 72.31 -32.97 -21.76
C ALA A 175 72.66 -32.54 -23.19
N GLY A 176 71.90 -31.57 -23.71
CA GLY A 176 72.31 -30.82 -24.89
C GLY A 176 71.14 -30.17 -25.62
N SER A 177 70.83 -28.93 -25.25
CA SER A 177 70.42 -27.80 -26.11
C SER A 177 69.34 -26.91 -25.47
N SER A 178 69.72 -25.65 -25.25
CA SER A 178 68.88 -24.53 -24.86
C SER A 178 68.29 -23.85 -26.13
N PRO A 179 67.56 -22.73 -26.02
CA PRO A 179 66.10 -22.65 -25.92
C PRO A 179 65.48 -21.89 -27.12
N SER A 180 64.15 -21.91 -27.27
CA SER A 180 63.47 -20.94 -28.15
C SER A 180 62.12 -20.54 -27.57
N LEU A 181 62.06 -19.29 -27.12
CA LEU A 181 60.84 -18.56 -26.81
C LEU A 181 59.95 -18.50 -28.05
N THR A 182 58.67 -18.85 -27.93
CA THR A 182 57.66 -18.42 -28.91
C THR A 182 56.41 -17.97 -28.19
N LEU A 183 56.21 -16.66 -28.32
CA LEU A 183 55.07 -15.85 -27.94
C LEU A 183 53.83 -16.34 -28.73
N ALA A 184 52.78 -16.79 -28.05
CA ALA A 184 51.49 -17.09 -28.68
C ALA A 184 50.39 -16.23 -28.04
N SER A 185 50.16 -15.10 -28.69
CA SER A 185 49.04 -14.18 -28.53
C SER A 185 47.72 -14.79 -28.99
N GLY A 186 46.65 -14.53 -28.24
CA GLY A 186 45.31 -14.32 -28.78
C GLY A 186 44.45 -15.55 -29.06
N THR A 187 43.38 -15.72 -28.30
CA THR A 187 42.07 -15.15 -28.64
C THR A 187 41.00 -15.71 -27.69
N ALA A 188 40.35 -14.79 -26.98
CA ALA A 188 39.27 -15.08 -26.06
C ALA A 188 38.06 -15.63 -26.83
N SER A 189 37.81 -16.93 -26.71
CA SER A 189 36.54 -17.52 -27.15
C SER A 189 35.42 -17.11 -26.19
N ALA A 190 34.71 -16.03 -26.54
CA ALA A 190 33.46 -15.66 -25.92
C ALA A 190 32.40 -16.75 -26.18
N ARG A 191 32.26 -17.69 -25.23
CA ARG A 191 31.18 -18.67 -25.23
C ARG A 191 29.86 -17.99 -24.89
N LEU A 192 29.14 -17.56 -25.92
CA LEU A 192 27.73 -17.18 -25.85
C LEU A 192 26.92 -18.36 -25.28
N ARG A 193 26.55 -18.26 -24.00
CA ARG A 193 25.64 -19.19 -23.34
C ARG A 193 24.20 -18.80 -23.71
N PHE A 194 23.62 -19.48 -24.68
CA PHE A 194 22.18 -19.43 -24.90
C PHE A 194 21.43 -20.00 -23.69
N PRO A 195 20.38 -19.32 -23.17
CA PRO A 195 19.57 -19.86 -22.10
C PRO A 195 18.70 -21.00 -22.64
N PHE A 196 19.09 -22.23 -22.34
CA PHE A 196 18.27 -23.42 -22.54
C PHE A 196 16.93 -23.25 -21.80
N ARG A 197 15.86 -22.89 -22.52
CA ARG A 197 14.48 -22.92 -22.03
C ARG A 197 14.14 -24.36 -21.65
N ARG A 198 14.06 -24.63 -20.34
CA ARG A 198 13.64 -25.94 -19.84
C ARG A 198 12.18 -26.22 -20.25
N PRO A 199 11.86 -27.41 -20.78
CA PRO A 199 10.47 -27.78 -21.08
C PRO A 199 9.64 -27.86 -19.79
N LYS A 200 8.43 -27.26 -19.84
CA LYS A 200 7.41 -27.35 -18.79
C LYS A 200 7.07 -28.83 -18.56
N ARG A 201 7.49 -29.39 -17.42
CA ARG A 201 7.05 -30.72 -17.00
C ARG A 201 5.56 -30.68 -16.69
N PHE A 202 4.79 -31.39 -17.50
CA PHE A 202 3.38 -31.71 -17.28
C PHE A 202 3.26 -32.47 -15.95
N ARG A 203 2.46 -31.97 -15.01
CA ARG A 203 2.09 -32.71 -13.80
C ARG A 203 0.75 -33.39 -14.07
N PRO A 204 0.64 -34.73 -13.98
CA PRO A 204 -0.65 -35.39 -14.04
C PRO A 204 -1.47 -35.03 -12.79
N HIS A 205 -2.74 -34.70 -13.01
CA HIS A 205 -3.75 -34.52 -11.97
C HIS A 205 -3.85 -35.82 -11.15
N ARG A 206 -3.45 -35.79 -9.88
CA ARG A 206 -3.78 -36.89 -8.96
C ARG A 206 -5.28 -36.77 -8.65
N GLY A 207 -6.04 -37.74 -9.17
CA GLY A 207 -7.45 -37.94 -8.85
C GLY A 207 -7.64 -38.07 -7.34
N GLY A 208 -8.61 -37.32 -6.82
CA GLY A 208 -9.03 -37.38 -5.42
C GLY A 208 -9.65 -38.74 -5.12
N VAL A 209 -9.14 -39.40 -4.08
CA VAL A 209 -9.71 -40.62 -3.52
C VAL A 209 -10.99 -40.24 -2.79
N TRP A 210 -12.13 -40.61 -3.36
CA TRP A 210 -13.44 -40.52 -2.72
C TRP A 210 -13.51 -41.58 -1.61
N ARG A 211 -13.75 -41.17 -0.36
CA ARG A 211 -14.06 -42.10 0.74
C ARG A 211 -15.56 -42.08 1.02
N PRO A 212 -16.25 -43.23 1.00
CA PRO A 212 -17.67 -43.28 1.34
C PRO A 212 -17.86 -43.10 2.84
N ARG A 213 -18.83 -42.27 3.19
CA ARG A 213 -19.31 -42.01 4.55
C ARG A 213 -20.16 -43.23 4.97
N ARG A 214 -19.71 -43.99 5.96
CA ARG A 214 -20.52 -45.07 6.54
C ARG A 214 -21.70 -44.46 7.30
N ARG A 215 -22.88 -45.03 7.06
CA ARG A 215 -24.09 -44.83 7.86
C ARG A 215 -23.94 -45.54 9.20
#